data_AF-A0A2P2BTB1-F1
#
_entry.id   AF-A0A2P2BTB1-F1
#
_cell.length_a   1.000
_cell.length_b   1.000
_cell.length_c   1.000
_cell.angle_alpha   90.00
_cell.angle_beta   90.00
_cell.angle_gamma   90.00
#
_symmetry.space_group_name_H-M   'P 1'
#
loop_
_entity.id
_entity.type
_entity.pdbx_description
1 polymer ?
#
loop_
_entity_poly.entity_id
_entity_poly.type
_entity_poly.pdbx_seq_one_letter_code
_entity_poly.pdbx_strand_id
1 'polypeptide(L)'
;MNGDFIFSKEHLTILLLFSIFLYVCPKLTKNLLPYSYIVEKVICALIILEIVSEQVSLISMGGYDTLNSLPIGPGRFCSYICIAILYFKRYQLFNVFFSWSLVCSIGEIIFFKSIPYRFPNILYFLLIFSKMILVYANVYLIEVRKFKVSSSAIKDNLITCIIYFSFLFFLNIFTNFNFNRDFSNFNILNIIVFIISTNIVYIPVLLFDKFNFNIKR
;
A
#
# COMPACT_ATOMS: atom_id res chain seq x y z
N MET A 1 -22.84 -9.64 -29.41
CA MET A 1 -21.56 -8.93 -29.14
C MET A 1 -21.72 -8.20 -27.82
N ASN A 2 -21.47 -8.89 -26.70
CA ASN A 2 -21.46 -8.23 -25.38
C ASN A 2 -20.06 -7.66 -25.20
N GLY A 3 -19.94 -6.35 -25.34
CA GLY A 3 -18.75 -5.63 -24.90
C GLY A 3 -18.75 -5.65 -23.38
N ASP A 4 -18.23 -6.73 -22.80
CA ASP A 4 -18.02 -6.81 -21.35
C ASP A 4 -17.01 -5.72 -20.98
N PHE A 5 -17.51 -4.64 -20.40
CA PHE A 5 -16.66 -3.62 -19.79
C PHE A 5 -15.69 -4.32 -18.83
N ILE A 6 -14.39 -4.01 -18.96
CA ILE A 6 -13.31 -4.60 -18.15
C ILE A 6 -13.58 -4.40 -16.65
N PHE A 7 -14.34 -3.36 -16.28
CA PHE A 7 -14.69 -2.97 -14.92
C PHE A 7 -16.21 -2.93 -14.69
N SER A 8 -16.65 -3.37 -13.50
CA SER A 8 -18.05 -3.22 -13.07
C SER A 8 -18.38 -1.75 -12.75
N LYS A 9 -19.68 -1.40 -12.74
CA LYS A 9 -20.14 -0.05 -12.36
C LYS A 9 -19.64 0.35 -10.97
N GLU A 10 -19.67 -0.59 -10.02
CA GLU A 10 -19.17 -0.40 -8.65
C GLU A 10 -17.67 -0.09 -8.67
N HIS A 11 -16.88 -0.86 -9.42
CA HIS A 11 -15.45 -0.64 -9.54
C HIS A 11 -15.11 0.74 -10.15
N LEU A 12 -15.89 1.20 -11.15
CA LEU A 12 -15.74 2.54 -11.70
C LEU A 12 -16.03 3.65 -10.67
N THR A 13 -17.04 3.48 -9.80
CA THR A 13 -17.32 4.45 -8.74
C THR A 13 -16.17 4.55 -7.73
N ILE A 14 -15.53 3.42 -7.42
CA ILE A 14 -14.39 3.35 -6.52
C ILE A 14 -13.17 4.05 -7.14
N LEU A 15 -12.88 3.76 -8.41
CA LEU A 15 -11.79 4.42 -9.14
C LEU A 15 -12.00 5.93 -9.22
N LEU A 16 -13.23 6.37 -9.46
CA LEU A 16 -13.57 7.79 -9.47
C LEU A 16 -13.30 8.44 -8.10
N LEU A 17 -13.78 7.83 -7.01
CA LEU A 17 -13.55 8.35 -5.65
C LEU A 17 -12.06 8.39 -5.32
N PHE A 18 -11.31 7.34 -5.68
CA PHE A 18 -9.87 7.27 -5.49
C PHE A 18 -9.10 8.31 -6.32
N SER A 19 -9.49 8.54 -7.57
CA SER A 19 -8.86 9.57 -8.42
C SER A 19 -9.09 11.00 -7.91
N ILE A 20 -10.30 11.31 -7.42
CA ILE A 20 -10.59 12.60 -6.78
C ILE A 20 -9.68 12.79 -5.57
N PHE A 21 -9.53 11.74 -4.75
CA PHE A 21 -8.61 11.78 -3.61
C PHE A 21 -7.17 12.03 -4.03
N LEU A 22 -6.65 11.34 -5.06
CA LEU A 22 -5.28 11.57 -5.57
C LEU A 22 -5.07 13.02 -6.01
N TYR A 23 -6.08 13.66 -6.61
CA TYR A 23 -6.02 15.06 -7.00
C TYR A 23 -5.98 16.02 -5.80
N VAL A 24 -6.70 15.69 -4.72
CA VAL A 24 -6.81 16.52 -3.51
C VAL A 24 -5.63 16.30 -2.55
N CYS A 25 -5.05 15.10 -2.53
CA CYS A 25 -4.04 14.66 -1.56
C CYS A 25 -2.84 15.64 -1.41
N PRO A 26 -2.18 16.13 -2.48
CA PRO A 26 -1.07 17.08 -2.35
C PRO A 26 -1.47 18.46 -1.82
N LYS A 27 -2.76 18.81 -1.87
CA LYS A 27 -3.26 20.06 -1.30
C LYS A 27 -3.46 19.95 0.21
N LEU A 28 -3.78 18.75 0.72
CA LEU A 28 -4.00 18.47 2.14
C LEU A 28 -2.70 18.50 2.96
N THR A 29 -1.56 18.26 2.32
CA THR A 29 -0.24 18.22 2.96
C THR A 29 0.41 19.60 3.12
N LYS A 30 -0.16 20.65 2.54
CA LYS A 30 0.37 22.01 2.63
C LYS A 30 0.32 22.53 4.07
N ASN A 31 1.39 23.20 4.49
CA ASN A 31 1.51 23.86 5.79
C ASN A 31 1.41 22.94 7.03
N LEU A 32 1.60 21.63 6.88
CA LEU A 32 1.58 20.68 8.00
C LEU A 32 2.92 20.57 8.76
N LEU A 33 4.00 21.16 8.24
CA LEU A 33 5.34 21.12 8.85
C LEU A 33 5.37 21.47 10.36
N PRO A 34 4.74 22.57 10.83
CA PRO A 34 4.72 22.90 12.26
C PRO A 34 3.98 21.86 13.11
N TYR A 35 3.06 21.10 12.52
CA TYR A 35 2.25 20.08 13.20
C TYR A 35 2.74 18.66 12.93
N SER A 36 3.93 18.50 12.33
CA SER A 36 4.42 17.21 11.83
C SER A 36 4.37 16.09 12.86
N TYR A 37 4.74 16.35 14.11
CA TYR A 37 4.67 15.36 15.19
C TYR A 37 3.25 14.87 15.49
N ILE A 38 2.27 15.77 15.48
CA ILE A 38 0.86 15.42 15.72
C ILE A 38 0.31 14.66 14.52
N VAL A 39 0.59 15.14 13.31
CA VAL A 39 0.14 14.51 12.06
C VAL A 39 0.65 13.07 11.94
N GLU A 40 1.92 12.82 12.28
CA GLU A 40 2.49 11.47 12.30
C GLU A 40 1.72 10.53 13.25
N LYS A 41 1.37 11.00 14.45
CA LYS A 41 0.57 10.21 15.40
C LYS A 41 -0.84 9.96 14.89
N VAL A 42 -1.46 10.96 14.28
CA VAL A 42 -2.81 10.83 13.69
C VAL A 42 -2.79 9.80 12.57
N ILE A 43 -1.83 9.85 11.65
CA ILE A 43 -1.69 8.85 10.59
C ILE A 43 -1.55 7.44 11.18
N CYS A 44 -0.64 7.25 12.16
CA CYS A 44 -0.49 5.95 12.82
C CYS A 44 -1.78 5.47 13.50
N ALA A 45 -2.47 6.36 14.22
CA ALA A 45 -3.73 6.05 14.89
C ALA A 45 -4.81 5.64 13.88
N LEU A 46 -4.91 6.34 12.75
CA LEU A 46 -5.85 6.00 11.67
C LEU A 46 -5.55 4.64 11.04
N ILE A 47 -4.28 4.29 10.81
CA ILE A 47 -3.89 2.97 10.31
C ILE A 47 -4.29 1.88 11.32
N ILE A 48 -3.99 2.06 12.61
CA ILE A 48 -4.34 1.08 13.65
C ILE A 48 -5.86 0.94 13.73
N LEU A 49 -6.59 2.05 13.74
CA LEU A 49 -8.05 2.05 13.80
C LEU A 49 -8.67 1.36 12.59
N GLU A 50 -8.12 1.57 11.39
CA GLU A 50 -8.58 0.91 10.18
C GLU A 50 -8.37 -0.60 10.23
N ILE A 51 -7.18 -1.06 10.66
CA ILE A 51 -6.89 -2.49 10.85
C ILE A 51 -7.87 -3.12 11.86
N VAL A 52 -8.06 -2.47 13.02
CA VAL A 52 -8.99 -2.98 14.05
C VAL A 52 -10.42 -3.02 13.51
N SER A 53 -10.85 -1.97 12.79
CA SER A 53 -12.19 -1.88 12.23
C SER A 53 -12.46 -2.96 11.18
N GLU A 54 -11.47 -3.25 10.31
CA GLU A 54 -11.56 -4.37 9.37
C GLU A 54 -11.78 -5.69 10.10
N GLN A 55 -10.94 -5.99 11.09
CA GLN A 55 -11.02 -7.26 11.83
C GLN A 55 -12.33 -7.40 12.60
N VAL A 56 -12.80 -6.32 13.27
CA VAL A 56 -14.10 -6.29 13.93
C VAL A 56 -15.24 -6.51 12.93
N SER A 57 -15.17 -5.89 11.76
CA SER A 57 -16.20 -6.05 10.72
C SER A 57 -16.24 -7.48 10.18
N LEU A 58 -15.10 -8.13 9.94
CA LEU A 58 -15.02 -9.53 9.51
C LEU A 58 -15.62 -10.48 10.55
N ILE A 59 -15.33 -10.26 11.85
CA ILE A 59 -15.92 -11.04 12.95
C ILE A 59 -17.43 -10.83 13.00
N SER A 60 -17.89 -9.58 12.95
CA SER A 60 -19.32 -9.24 13.04
C SER A 60 -20.15 -9.82 11.90
N MET A 61 -19.56 -9.98 10.72
CA MET A 61 -20.23 -10.55 9.54
C MET A 61 -20.12 -12.07 9.48
N GLY A 62 -19.49 -12.72 10.48
CA GLY A 62 -19.27 -14.16 10.50
C GLY A 62 -18.30 -14.67 9.43
N GLY A 63 -17.56 -13.77 8.78
CA GLY A 63 -16.58 -14.08 7.73
C GLY A 63 -15.15 -14.26 8.25
N TYR A 64 -14.96 -14.23 9.57
CA TYR A 64 -13.63 -14.41 10.17
C TYR A 64 -13.24 -15.89 10.20
N ASP A 65 -12.14 -16.20 9.54
CA ASP A 65 -11.47 -17.49 9.59
C ASP A 65 -10.00 -17.22 9.91
N THR A 66 -9.48 -17.83 10.98
CA THR A 66 -8.14 -17.56 11.52
C THR A 66 -7.04 -17.70 10.47
N LEU A 67 -7.23 -18.54 9.45
CA LEU A 67 -6.27 -18.71 8.37
C LEU A 67 -6.55 -17.69 7.24
N ASN A 68 -7.81 -17.41 6.92
CA ASN A 68 -8.17 -16.52 5.82
C ASN A 68 -8.37 -15.04 6.17
N SER A 69 -8.28 -14.61 7.44
CA SER A 69 -8.48 -13.21 7.84
C SER A 69 -7.23 -12.51 8.38
N LEU A 70 -6.11 -13.24 8.54
CA LEU A 70 -4.85 -12.67 9.01
C LEU A 70 -4.36 -11.49 8.14
N PRO A 71 -4.04 -10.33 8.74
CA PRO A 71 -3.61 -9.12 8.03
C PRO A 71 -2.13 -9.21 7.60
N ILE A 72 -1.78 -10.21 6.79
CA ILE A 72 -0.40 -10.49 6.35
C ILE A 72 -0.14 -10.18 4.86
N GLY A 73 -1.16 -9.69 4.13
CA GLY A 73 -1.03 -9.28 2.73
C GLY A 73 -0.05 -8.11 2.53
N PRO A 74 0.41 -7.86 1.29
CA PRO A 74 1.47 -6.89 1.02
C PRO A 74 1.06 -5.45 1.40
N GLY A 75 -0.19 -5.06 1.15
CA GLY A 75 -0.72 -3.78 1.61
C GLY A 75 -0.77 -3.63 3.14
N ARG A 76 -1.04 -4.72 3.88
CA ARG A 76 -1.01 -4.72 5.35
C ARG A 76 0.43 -4.64 5.87
N PHE A 77 1.36 -5.36 5.25
CA PHE A 77 2.78 -5.24 5.57
C PHE A 77 3.31 -3.82 5.31
N CYS A 78 2.87 -3.18 4.23
CA CYS A 78 3.17 -1.78 3.95
C CYS A 78 2.65 -0.83 5.05
N SER A 79 1.46 -1.11 5.59
CA SER A 79 0.88 -0.36 6.72
C SER A 79 1.74 -0.50 7.99
N TYR A 80 2.26 -1.70 8.27
CA TYR A 80 3.19 -1.91 9.40
C TYR A 80 4.53 -1.18 9.20
N ILE A 81 5.08 -1.20 7.98
CA ILE A 81 6.27 -0.41 7.65
C ILE A 81 6.00 1.08 7.86
N CYS A 82 4.82 1.58 7.46
CA CYS A 82 4.42 2.96 7.67
C CYS A 82 4.45 3.35 9.14
N ILE A 83 3.85 2.52 10.01
CA ILE A 83 3.89 2.71 11.47
C ILE A 83 5.35 2.70 11.95
N ALA A 84 6.19 1.79 11.46
CA ALA A 84 7.60 1.73 11.83
C ALA A 84 8.39 3.00 11.48
N ILE A 85 8.09 3.61 10.33
CA ILE A 85 8.71 4.86 9.91
C ILE A 85 8.21 6.03 10.77
N LEU A 86 6.89 6.18 10.92
CA LEU A 86 6.28 7.35 11.55
C LEU A 86 6.39 7.34 13.08
N TYR A 87 6.20 6.18 13.71
CA TYR A 87 6.24 6.04 15.17
C TYR A 87 7.65 5.74 15.68
N PHE A 88 8.32 4.70 15.15
CA PHE A 88 9.66 4.28 15.61
C PHE A 88 10.82 5.01 14.93
N LYS A 89 10.53 5.93 14.00
CA LYS A 89 11.53 6.74 13.28
C LYS A 89 12.55 5.91 12.49
N ARG A 90 12.14 4.73 12.02
CA ARG A 90 12.97 3.82 11.19
C ARG A 90 12.99 4.29 9.73
N TYR A 91 13.55 5.47 9.47
CA TYR A 91 13.53 6.11 8.15
C TYR A 91 14.25 5.33 7.05
N GLN A 92 15.14 4.38 7.40
CA GLN A 92 15.80 3.47 6.45
C GLN A 92 14.78 2.64 5.64
N LEU A 93 13.59 2.38 6.20
CA LEU A 93 12.53 1.62 5.54
C LEU A 93 11.76 2.46 4.49
N PHE A 94 12.02 3.77 4.40
CA PHE A 94 11.31 4.67 3.49
C PHE A 94 11.41 4.23 2.03
N ASN A 95 12.58 3.75 1.59
CA ASN A 95 12.76 3.26 0.23
C ASN A 95 11.73 2.20 -0.13
N VAL A 96 11.58 1.20 0.73
CA VAL A 96 10.61 0.10 0.55
C VAL A 96 9.19 0.63 0.63
N PHE A 97 8.89 1.44 1.65
CA PHE A 97 7.56 2.01 1.84
C PHE A 97 7.11 2.84 0.62
N PHE A 98 8.00 3.63 0.03
CA PHE A 98 7.72 4.48 -1.11
C PHE A 98 7.14 3.69 -2.29
N SER A 99 7.79 2.59 -2.69
CA SER A 99 7.32 1.77 -3.82
C SER A 99 6.13 0.89 -3.43
N TRP A 100 6.17 0.24 -2.27
CA TRP A 100 5.13 -0.67 -1.84
C TRP A 100 3.81 0.04 -1.60
N SER A 101 3.82 1.23 -1.02
CA SER A 101 2.58 1.99 -0.77
C SER A 101 1.88 2.36 -2.06
N LEU A 102 2.61 2.74 -3.12
CA LEU A 102 2.04 3.07 -4.41
C LEU A 102 1.53 1.83 -5.14
N VAL A 103 2.34 0.76 -5.22
CA VAL A 103 1.95 -0.48 -5.92
C VAL A 103 0.80 -1.17 -5.22
N CYS A 104 0.82 -1.30 -3.90
CA CYS A 104 -0.28 -1.95 -3.17
C CYS A 104 -1.55 -1.10 -3.22
N SER A 105 -1.47 0.22 -3.08
CA SER A 105 -2.67 1.07 -3.08
C SER A 105 -3.32 1.16 -4.46
N ILE A 106 -2.53 1.41 -5.51
CA ILE A 106 -3.05 1.56 -6.87
C ILE A 106 -3.37 0.18 -7.46
N GLY A 107 -2.43 -0.76 -7.31
CA GLY A 107 -2.56 -2.10 -7.85
C GLY A 107 -3.76 -2.82 -7.26
N GLU A 108 -3.92 -2.86 -5.94
CA GLU A 108 -5.03 -3.59 -5.34
C GLU A 108 -6.36 -2.94 -5.77
N ILE A 109 -6.47 -1.62 -5.80
CA ILE A 109 -7.71 -0.97 -6.28
C ILE A 109 -8.04 -1.33 -7.74
N ILE A 110 -7.05 -1.43 -8.63
CA ILE A 110 -7.29 -1.74 -10.06
C ILE A 110 -7.57 -3.23 -10.28
N PHE A 111 -6.85 -4.11 -9.59
CA PHE A 111 -6.94 -5.56 -9.82
C PHE A 111 -8.06 -6.23 -8.99
N PHE A 112 -8.58 -5.60 -7.95
CA PHE A 112 -9.71 -6.14 -7.19
C PHE A 112 -11.04 -5.97 -7.93
N LYS A 113 -11.37 -6.99 -8.74
CA LYS A 113 -12.61 -7.05 -9.51
C LYS A 113 -13.85 -7.29 -8.65
N SER A 114 -13.70 -7.88 -7.45
CA SER A 114 -14.77 -8.06 -6.47
C SER A 114 -14.18 -8.40 -5.09
N ILE A 115 -14.36 -7.52 -4.12
CA ILE A 115 -14.31 -7.95 -2.70
C ILE A 115 -15.44 -8.99 -2.56
N PRO A 116 -15.31 -10.07 -1.77
CA PRO A 116 -16.34 -11.12 -1.66
C PRO A 116 -17.72 -10.67 -1.17
N TYR A 117 -17.89 -9.38 -0.87
CA TYR A 117 -19.13 -8.80 -0.36
C TYR A 117 -19.84 -8.00 -1.45
N ARG A 118 -21.16 -7.88 -1.39
CA ARG A 118 -21.90 -7.03 -2.33
C ARG A 118 -21.73 -5.56 -1.94
N PHE A 119 -21.52 -4.69 -2.92
CA PHE A 119 -21.59 -3.25 -2.69
C PHE A 119 -23.03 -2.82 -2.35
N PRO A 120 -23.25 -1.87 -1.42
CA PRO A 120 -22.28 -1.23 -0.53
C PRO A 120 -22.09 -2.01 0.78
N ASN A 121 -20.86 -2.44 1.08
CA ASN A 121 -20.49 -3.04 2.36
C ASN A 121 -19.37 -2.19 3.01
N ILE A 122 -19.38 -2.05 4.35
CA ILE A 122 -18.37 -1.31 5.12
C ILE A 122 -16.94 -1.72 4.77
N LEU A 123 -16.71 -2.99 4.45
CA LEU A 123 -15.40 -3.53 4.05
C LEU A 123 -14.87 -2.89 2.76
N TYR A 124 -15.73 -2.45 1.84
CA TYR A 124 -15.30 -1.67 0.68
C TYR A 124 -14.75 -0.31 1.10
N PHE A 125 -15.44 0.39 1.99
CA PHE A 125 -15.01 1.71 2.45
C PHE A 125 -13.72 1.62 3.26
N LEU A 126 -13.59 0.59 4.10
CA LEU A 126 -12.36 0.33 4.86
C LEU A 126 -11.18 0.01 3.93
N LEU A 127 -11.38 -0.81 2.89
CA LEU A 127 -10.34 -1.10 1.91
C LEU A 127 -9.84 0.18 1.21
N ILE A 128 -10.77 0.99 0.72
CA ILE A 128 -10.44 2.26 0.04
C ILE A 128 -9.71 3.20 1.00
N PHE A 129 -10.23 3.34 2.23
CA PHE A 129 -9.64 4.17 3.25
C PHE A 129 -8.21 3.76 3.58
N SER A 130 -7.96 2.45 3.72
CA SER A 130 -6.62 1.89 3.90
C SER A 130 -5.65 2.36 2.80
N LYS A 131 -6.08 2.32 1.54
CA LYS A 131 -5.23 2.71 0.39
C LYS A 131 -5.00 4.21 0.34
N MET A 132 -6.04 4.99 0.65
CA MET A 132 -5.93 6.45 0.73
C MET A 132 -4.94 6.87 1.82
N ILE A 133 -4.97 6.24 2.99
CA ILE A 133 -4.03 6.55 4.08
C ILE A 133 -2.59 6.22 3.67
N LEU A 134 -2.35 5.08 3.03
CA LEU A 134 -1.01 4.70 2.57
C LEU A 134 -0.44 5.70 1.57
N VAL A 135 -1.25 6.11 0.58
CA VAL A 135 -0.83 7.14 -0.38
C VAL A 135 -0.62 8.48 0.32
N TYR A 136 -1.53 8.89 1.20
CA TYR A 136 -1.40 10.13 1.97
C TYR A 136 -0.11 10.15 2.80
N ALA A 137 0.18 9.06 3.50
CA ALA A 137 1.39 8.92 4.29
C ALA A 137 2.65 9.02 3.42
N ASN A 138 2.63 8.44 2.21
CA ASN A 138 3.74 8.57 1.28
C ASN A 138 3.94 10.01 0.80
N VAL A 139 2.86 10.68 0.36
CA VAL A 139 2.90 12.10 -0.03
C VAL A 139 3.37 12.98 1.13
N TYR A 140 2.89 12.73 2.35
CA TYR A 140 3.32 13.44 3.57
C TYR A 140 4.83 13.30 3.82
N LEU A 141 5.36 12.08 3.72
CA LEU A 141 6.79 11.80 3.93
C LEU A 141 7.68 12.50 2.88
N ILE A 142 7.23 12.61 1.64
CA ILE A 142 7.96 13.28 0.56
C ILE A 142 7.82 14.80 0.66
N GLU A 143 6.60 15.32 0.76
CA GLU A 143 6.34 16.75 0.64
C GLU A 143 6.61 17.53 1.92
N VAL A 144 6.27 16.96 3.08
CA VAL A 144 6.42 17.63 4.38
C VAL A 144 7.75 17.26 5.03
N ARG A 145 8.06 15.96 5.13
CA ARG A 145 9.31 15.50 5.77
C ARG A 145 10.53 15.53 4.82
N LYS A 146 10.31 15.80 3.53
CA LYS A 146 11.37 15.92 2.51
C LYS A 146 12.24 14.67 2.40
N PHE A 147 11.69 13.48 2.66
CA PHE A 147 12.42 12.24 2.42
C PHE A 147 12.67 12.05 0.92
N LYS A 148 13.88 11.60 0.62
CA LYS A 148 14.32 11.26 -0.73
C LYS A 148 14.58 9.77 -0.82
N VAL A 149 14.28 9.22 -1.97
CA VAL A 149 14.63 7.85 -2.32
C VAL A 149 16.15 7.78 -2.45
N SER A 150 16.81 6.83 -1.78
CA SER A 150 18.25 6.68 -1.91
C SER A 150 18.64 5.90 -3.18
N SER A 151 19.91 5.96 -3.55
CA SER A 151 20.46 5.13 -4.64
C SER A 151 20.41 3.63 -4.35
N SER A 152 20.30 3.22 -3.08
CA SER A 152 20.15 1.82 -2.67
C SER A 152 18.71 1.31 -2.77
N ALA A 153 17.74 2.13 -3.15
CA ALA A 153 16.32 1.79 -3.06
C ALA A 153 15.92 0.51 -3.80
N ILE A 154 16.48 0.26 -4.99
CA ILE A 154 16.23 -1.00 -5.73
C ILE A 154 16.76 -2.20 -4.94
N LYS A 155 17.97 -2.10 -4.38
CA LYS A 155 18.57 -3.17 -3.58
C LYS A 155 17.75 -3.43 -2.32
N ASP A 156 17.36 -2.36 -1.60
CA ASP A 156 16.58 -2.46 -0.37
C ASP A 156 15.21 -3.08 -0.62
N ASN A 157 14.56 -2.69 -1.74
CA ASN A 157 13.29 -3.25 -2.18
C ASN A 157 13.40 -4.74 -2.52
N LEU A 158 14.42 -5.14 -3.28
CA LEU A 158 14.64 -6.54 -3.64
C LEU A 158 14.90 -7.42 -2.41
N ILE A 159 15.75 -6.97 -1.49
CA ILE A 159 16.00 -7.68 -0.22
C ILE A 159 14.70 -7.84 0.56
N THR A 160 13.89 -6.78 0.65
CA THR A 160 12.63 -6.83 1.42
C THR A 160 11.58 -7.72 0.76
N CYS A 161 11.50 -7.72 -0.58
CA CYS A 161 10.67 -8.68 -1.33
C CYS A 161 11.08 -10.12 -1.02
N ILE A 162 12.38 -10.43 -1.07
CA ILE A 162 12.89 -11.78 -0.75
C ILE A 162 12.48 -12.17 0.67
N ILE A 163 12.74 -11.32 1.66
CA ILE A 163 12.37 -11.59 3.06
C ILE A 163 10.87 -11.83 3.21
N TYR A 164 10.04 -10.98 2.60
CA TYR A 164 8.58 -11.07 2.71
C TYR A 164 8.03 -12.35 2.07
N PHE A 165 8.43 -12.66 0.83
CA PHE A 165 7.94 -13.87 0.14
C PHE A 165 8.51 -15.15 0.77
N SER A 166 9.74 -15.13 1.29
CA SER A 166 10.28 -16.24 2.08
C SER A 166 9.50 -16.44 3.38
N PHE A 167 9.14 -15.37 4.09
CA PHE A 167 8.30 -15.44 5.28
C PHE A 167 6.93 -16.05 4.97
N LEU A 168 6.27 -15.57 3.91
CA LEU A 168 4.99 -16.13 3.45
C LEU A 168 5.10 -17.60 3.08
N PHE A 169 6.13 -18.00 2.35
CA PHE A 169 6.37 -19.39 1.97
C PHE A 169 6.56 -20.29 3.21
N PHE A 170 7.34 -19.84 4.18
CA PHE A 170 7.52 -20.55 5.44
C PHE A 170 6.20 -20.68 6.20
N LEU A 171 5.43 -19.60 6.31
CA LEU A 171 4.14 -19.60 7.00
C LEU A 171 3.17 -20.62 6.38
N ASN A 172 3.08 -20.71 5.04
CA ASN A 172 2.28 -21.71 4.35
C ASN A 172 2.68 -23.14 4.68
N ILE A 173 3.99 -23.44 4.70
CA ILE A 173 4.49 -24.79 5.04
C ILE A 173 4.05 -25.16 6.46
N PHE A 174 4.16 -24.22 7.40
CA PHE A 174 3.81 -24.47 8.80
C PHE A 174 2.31 -24.64 9.02
N THR A 175 1.47 -23.85 8.34
CA THR A 175 0.02 -23.90 8.54
C THR A 175 -0.69 -24.85 7.57
N ASN A 176 0.03 -25.44 6.62
CA ASN A 176 -0.49 -26.24 5.51
C ASN A 176 -1.66 -25.56 4.78
N PHE A 177 -1.59 -24.22 4.67
CA PHE A 177 -2.67 -23.39 4.17
C PHE A 177 -2.15 -22.46 3.08
N ASN A 178 -2.86 -22.39 1.96
CA ASN A 178 -2.54 -21.47 0.87
C ASN A 178 -3.26 -20.14 1.12
N PHE A 179 -2.56 -19.18 1.74
CA PHE A 179 -3.09 -17.83 1.89
C PHE A 179 -3.20 -17.18 0.51
N ASN A 180 -4.39 -17.28 -0.09
CA ASN A 180 -4.67 -16.66 -1.39
C ASN A 180 -4.97 -15.18 -1.14
N ARG A 181 -3.90 -14.38 -1.02
CA ARG A 181 -3.98 -12.95 -0.79
C ARG A 181 -3.57 -12.25 -2.07
N ASP A 182 -4.50 -11.59 -2.73
CA ASP A 182 -4.25 -10.47 -3.65
C ASP A 182 -3.07 -10.69 -4.63
N PHE A 183 -2.10 -9.78 -4.65
CA PHE A 183 -0.86 -9.89 -5.46
C PHE A 183 0.04 -11.08 -5.11
N SER A 184 -0.26 -11.77 -4.01
CA SER A 184 0.48 -12.92 -3.48
C SER A 184 -0.35 -14.21 -3.51
N ASN A 185 -1.11 -14.46 -4.59
CA ASN A 185 -1.76 -15.77 -4.84
C ASN A 185 -0.77 -16.94 -5.04
N PHE A 186 0.43 -16.89 -4.44
CA PHE A 186 1.52 -17.87 -4.54
C PHE A 186 1.89 -18.34 -5.95
N ASN A 187 1.39 -17.65 -6.98
CA ASN A 187 1.82 -17.84 -8.34
C ASN A 187 3.14 -17.09 -8.50
N ILE A 188 4.19 -17.82 -8.90
CA ILE A 188 5.52 -17.26 -9.19
C ILE A 188 5.41 -16.05 -10.13
N LEU A 189 4.47 -16.10 -11.08
CA LEU A 189 4.18 -14.97 -11.96
C LEU A 189 3.74 -13.72 -11.19
N ASN A 190 2.86 -13.84 -10.19
CA ASN A 190 2.37 -12.70 -9.43
C ASN A 190 3.47 -12.10 -8.55
N ILE A 191 4.34 -12.94 -7.97
CA ILE A 191 5.53 -12.51 -7.21
C ILE A 191 6.47 -11.71 -8.12
N ILE A 192 6.74 -12.22 -9.32
CA ILE A 192 7.59 -11.53 -10.31
C ILE A 192 6.95 -10.20 -10.72
N VAL A 193 5.65 -10.17 -11.00
CA VAL A 193 4.92 -8.94 -11.34
C VAL A 193 4.99 -7.93 -10.19
N PHE A 194 4.88 -8.36 -8.94
CA PHE A 194 5.01 -7.49 -7.78
C PHE A 194 6.42 -6.89 -7.65
N ILE A 195 7.47 -7.72 -7.83
CA ILE A 195 8.87 -7.26 -7.80
C ILE A 195 9.15 -6.27 -8.94
N ILE A 196 8.68 -6.56 -10.15
CA ILE A 196 8.87 -5.69 -11.31
C ILE A 196 8.13 -4.36 -11.10
N SER A 197 6.86 -4.41 -10.72
CA SER A 197 6.04 -3.20 -10.51
C SER A 197 6.61 -2.31 -9.41
N THR A 198 7.02 -2.86 -8.27
CA THR A 198 7.64 -2.07 -7.18
C THR A 198 8.96 -1.44 -7.61
N ASN A 199 9.75 -2.10 -8.45
CA ASN A 199 10.99 -1.51 -8.96
C ASN A 199 10.77 -0.43 -10.03
N ILE A 200 9.75 -0.58 -10.90
CA ILE A 200 9.42 0.40 -11.94
C ILE A 200 9.09 1.78 -11.34
N VAL A 201 8.49 1.81 -10.15
CA VAL A 201 8.16 3.06 -9.44
C VAL A 201 9.38 3.96 -9.20
N TYR A 202 10.59 3.38 -9.10
CA TYR A 202 11.81 4.18 -8.93
C TYR A 202 12.36 4.78 -10.23
N ILE A 203 11.94 4.31 -11.41
CA ILE A 203 12.50 4.75 -12.69
C ILE A 203 12.35 6.28 -12.88
N PRO A 204 11.17 6.89 -12.67
CA PRO A 204 11.03 8.34 -12.79
C PRO A 204 11.98 9.07 -11.84
N VAL A 205 12.04 8.65 -10.58
CA VAL A 205 12.88 9.29 -9.56
C VAL A 205 14.37 9.23 -9.94
N LEU A 206 14.85 8.07 -10.40
CA LEU A 206 16.25 7.87 -10.79
C LEU A 206 16.63 8.61 -12.08
N LEU A 207 15.69 8.78 -13.01
CA LEU A 207 15.91 9.58 -14.23
C LEU A 207 15.99 11.07 -13.87
N PHE A 208 15.03 11.59 -13.09
CA PHE A 208 14.97 13.01 -12.75
C PHE A 208 16.06 13.46 -11.77
N ASP A 209 16.53 12.61 -10.86
CA ASP A 209 17.67 12.95 -9.99
C ASP A 209 18.99 13.09 -10.77
N LYS A 210 19.18 12.33 -11.87
CA LYS A 210 20.33 12.50 -12.76
C LYS A 210 20.28 13.83 -13.53
N PHE A 211 19.09 14.34 -13.87
CA PHE A 211 18.95 15.64 -14.51
C PHE A 211 19.25 16.82 -13.58
N ASN A 212 19.22 16.64 -12.25
CA ASN A 212 19.61 17.66 -11.28
C ASN A 212 21.13 17.79 -11.07
N PHE A 213 21.96 16.90 -11.63
CA PHE A 213 23.43 17.05 -11.58
C PHE A 213 23.99 18.07 -12.58
N ASN A 214 23.18 18.62 -13.49
CA ASN A 214 23.63 19.59 -14.50
C ASN A 214 23.25 21.04 -14.22
N ILE A 215 22.78 21.38 -13.01
CA ILE A 215 22.54 22.78 -12.62
C ILE A 215 23.32 23.08 -11.34
N LYS A 216 24.62 23.25 -11.49
CA LYS A 216 25.51 24.07 -10.66
C LYS A 216 26.87 24.20 -11.37
N ARG A 217 26.99 25.25 -12.20
CA ARG A 217 28.22 26.03 -12.36
C ARG A 217 28.08 27.24 -11.46
#